data_AF-A0A2E4Y9N0-F1
#
_entry.id   AF-A0A2E4Y9N0-F1
#
_cell.length_a   1.000
_cell.length_b   1.000
_cell.length_c   1.000
_cell.angle_alpha   90.00
_cell.angle_beta   90.00
_cell.angle_gamma   90.00
#
_symmetry.space_group_name_H-M   'P 1'
#
loop_
_entity.id
_entity.type
_entity.pdbx_description
1 polymer ?
#
loop_
_entity_poly.entity_id
_entity_poly.type
_entity_poly.pdbx_seq_one_letter_code
_entity_poly.pdbx_strand_id
1 'polypeptide(L)' 'MGPFDFNTQWKRADRLKQFIHRLPADIDPNYKAMWEQKLQNIAWDPKTYYDRYKLVYTINGLYNATIIKEAR' A
#
# COMPACT_ATOMS: atom_id res chain seq x y z
N MET A 1 -8.50 -4.00 -6.36
CA MET A 1 -7.81 -4.69 -5.25
C MET A 1 -8.88 -5.36 -4.40
N GLY A 2 -8.60 -6.55 -3.85
CA GLY A 2 -9.57 -7.33 -3.07
C GLY A 2 -9.63 -6.93 -1.59
N PRO A 3 -10.34 -7.72 -0.76
CA PRO A 3 -10.38 -7.52 0.69
C PRO A 3 -8.97 -7.56 1.30
N PHE A 4 -8.84 -7.03 2.52
CA PHE A 4 -7.58 -7.16 3.26
C PHE A 4 -7.22 -8.63 3.44
N ASP A 5 -6.03 -9.00 2.96
CA ASP A 5 -5.39 -10.28 3.22
C ASP A 5 -3.97 -10.03 3.70
N PHE A 6 -3.69 -10.45 4.93
CA PHE A 6 -2.39 -10.30 5.56
C PHE A 6 -1.28 -10.97 4.75
N ASN A 7 -1.53 -12.17 4.21
CA ASN A 7 -0.55 -12.91 3.43
C ASN A 7 -0.17 -12.15 2.15
N THR A 8 -1.14 -11.51 1.51
CA THR A 8 -0.91 -10.63 0.36
C THR A 8 -0.07 -9.41 0.76
N GLN A 9 -0.35 -8.76 1.89
CA GLN A 9 0.45 -7.62 2.35
C GLN A 9 1.89 -8.03 2.70
N TRP A 10 2.05 -9.17 3.35
CA TRP A 10 3.36 -9.74 3.66
C TRP A 10 4.16 -10.04 2.38
N LYS A 11 3.56 -10.72 1.39
CA LYS A 11 4.19 -11.00 0.08
C LYS A 11 4.60 -9.71 -0.64
N ARG A 12 3.82 -8.64 -0.52
CA ARG A 12 4.16 -7.32 -1.11
C ARG A 12 5.36 -6.71 -0.40
N ALA A 13 5.39 -6.74 0.93
CA ALA A 13 6.51 -6.23 1.71
C ALA A 13 7.80 -7.00 1.41
N ASP A 14 7.73 -8.33 1.35
CA ASP A 14 8.87 -9.20 1.04
C ASP A 14 9.45 -8.88 -0.35
N ARG A 15 8.60 -8.79 -1.38
CA ARG A 15 9.04 -8.40 -2.72
C ARG A 15 9.68 -7.01 -2.77
N LEU A 16 9.12 -6.04 -2.04
CA LEU A 16 9.68 -4.68 -1.96
C LEU A 16 11.03 -4.67 -1.28
N LYS A 17 11.20 -5.42 -0.18
CA LYS A 17 12.50 -5.57 0.51
C LYS A 17 13.55 -6.16 -0.43
N GLN A 18 13.21 -7.25 -1.13
CA GLN A 18 14.11 -7.88 -2.09
C GLN A 18 14.47 -6.95 -3.24
N PHE A 19 13.50 -6.17 -3.73
CA PHE A 19 13.74 -5.17 -4.77
C PHE A 19 14.72 -4.09 -4.30
N ILE A 20 14.48 -3.49 -3.12
CA ILE A 20 15.35 -2.45 -2.55
C ILE A 20 16.77 -2.99 -2.33
N HIS A 21 16.90 -4.24 -1.86
CA HIS A 21 18.20 -4.88 -1.65
C HIS A 21 18.96 -5.14 -2.96
N ARG A 22 18.26 -5.26 -4.10
CA ARG A 22 18.87 -5.45 -5.42
C ARG A 22 19.16 -4.15 -6.16
N LEU A 23 18.83 -2.99 -5.57
CA LEU A 23 19.13 -1.71 -6.18
C LEU A 23 20.65 -1.50 -6.28
N PRO A 24 21.14 -0.90 -7.38
CA PRO A 24 22.53 -0.48 -7.49
C PRO A 24 22.93 0.48 -6.36
N ALA A 25 24.22 0.47 -5.99
CA ALA A 25 24.73 1.34 -4.92
C ALA A 25 24.73 2.83 -5.31
N ASP A 26 24.80 3.11 -6.61
CA ASP A 26 24.81 4.44 -7.24
C ASP A 26 23.42 4.93 -7.67
N ILE A 27 22.36 4.21 -7.27
CA ILE A 27 20.98 4.64 -7.50
C ILE A 27 20.72 6.01 -6.85
N ASP A 28 19.90 6.84 -7.50
CA ASP A 28 19.45 8.11 -6.92
C ASP A 28 18.87 7.88 -5.50
N PRO A 29 19.40 8.54 -4.46
CA PRO A 29 18.90 8.43 -3.09
C PRO A 29 17.39 8.70 -2.98
N ASN A 30 16.85 9.64 -3.77
CA ASN A 30 15.43 9.96 -3.77
C ASN A 30 14.60 8.80 -4.32
N TYR A 31 15.11 8.12 -5.35
CA TYR A 31 14.46 6.95 -5.92
C TYR A 31 14.43 5.80 -4.91
N LYS A 32 15.53 5.55 -4.21
CA LYS A 32 15.58 4.55 -3.14
C LYS A 32 14.61 4.90 -1.99
N ALA A 33 14.62 6.15 -1.54
CA ALA A 33 13.75 6.64 -0.47
C ALA A 33 12.25 6.48 -0.82
N MET A 34 11.87 6.70 -2.09
CA MET A 34 10.51 6.46 -2.56
C MET A 34 10.08 4.99 -2.37
N TRP A 35 10.95 4.03 -2.67
CA TRP A 35 10.63 2.61 -2.51
C TRP A 35 10.61 2.19 -1.03
N GLU A 36 11.49 2.75 -0.21
CA GLU A 36 11.47 2.56 1.25
C GLU A 36 10.17 3.12 1.86
N GLN A 37 9.73 4.30 1.42
CA GLN A 37 8.45 4.88 1.82
C GLN A 37 7.28 3.97 1.37
N LYS A 38 7.37 3.40 0.17
CA LYS A 38 6.35 2.45 -0.32
C LYS A 38 6.29 1.18 0.52
N LEU A 39 7.41 0.70 1.04
CA LEU A 39 7.47 -0.42 1.98
C LEU A 39 6.83 -0.06 3.33
N GLN A 40 7.11 1.14 3.86
CA GLN A 40 6.48 1.64 5.10
C GLN A 40 4.96 1.82 4.96
N ASN A 41 4.49 2.10 3.75
CA ASN A 41 3.07 2.26 3.42
C ASN A 41 2.32 0.92 3.20
N ILE A 42 2.93 -0.23 3.48
CA ILE A 42 2.20 -1.49 3.58
C ILE A 42 1.27 -1.44 4.80
N ALA A 43 0.03 -1.88 4.63
CA ALA A 43 -0.93 -1.97 5.72
C ALA A 43 -0.83 -3.35 6.38
N TRP A 44 -0.76 -3.39 7.70
CA TRP A 44 -0.60 -4.64 8.47
C TRP A 44 -1.87 -5.07 9.20
N ASP A 45 -2.89 -4.21 9.16
CA ASP A 45 -4.20 -4.46 9.74
C ASP A 45 -5.32 -3.99 8.78
N PRO A 46 -6.53 -4.55 8.89
CA PRO A 46 -7.64 -4.20 8.03
C PRO A 46 -8.03 -2.72 8.11
N LYS A 47 -7.99 -2.11 9.30
CA LYS A 47 -8.41 -0.72 9.51
C LYS A 47 -7.52 0.21 8.69
N THR A 48 -6.20 0.09 8.83
CA THR A 48 -5.23 0.87 8.07
C THR A 48 -5.37 0.63 6.56
N TYR A 49 -5.61 -0.62 6.14
CA TYR A 49 -5.80 -0.95 4.72
C TYR A 49 -7.03 -0.25 4.14
N TYR A 50 -8.17 -0.33 4.81
CA TYR A 50 -9.42 0.28 4.33
C TYR A 50 -9.41 1.80 4.47
N ASP A 51 -8.77 2.37 5.50
CA ASP A 51 -8.61 3.82 5.63
C ASP A 51 -7.75 4.38 4.50
N ARG A 52 -6.64 3.70 4.15
CA ARG A 52 -5.82 4.04 2.97
C ARG A 52 -6.57 3.81 1.66
N TYR A 53 -7.36 2.74 1.55
CA TYR A 53 -8.21 2.49 0.40
C TYR A 53 -9.20 3.64 0.19
N LYS A 54 -9.92 4.06 1.24
CA LYS A 54 -10.82 5.23 1.18
C LYS A 54 -10.11 6.45 0.59
N LEU A 55 -8.91 6.78 1.08
CA LEU A 55 -8.12 7.91 0.57
C LEU A 55 -7.75 7.77 -0.92
N VAL A 56 -7.35 6.58 -1.38
CA VAL A 56 -7.01 6.35 -2.80
C VAL A 56 -8.22 6.53 -3.72
N TYR A 57 -9.42 6.14 -3.28
CA TYR A 57 -10.65 6.33 -4.06
C TYR A 57 -11.15 7.77 -4.04
N THR A 58 -10.98 8.47 -2.91
CA THR A 58 -11.29 9.90 -2.79
C THR A 58 -10.37 10.75 -3.66
N ILE A 59 -9.07 10.46 -3.72
CA ILE A 59 -8.09 11.23 -4.52
C ILE A 59 -8.28 11.03 -6.03
N ASN A 60 -8.71 9.84 -6.47
CA ASN A 60 -8.90 9.53 -7.89
C ASN A 60 -10.35 9.77 -8.40
N GLY A 61 -11.19 10.46 -7.62
CA GLY A 61 -12.52 10.89 -8.06
C GLY A 61 -13.56 9.78 -8.26
N LEU A 62 -13.27 8.54 -7.85
CA LEU A 62 -14.18 7.39 -8.03
C LEU A 62 -15.00 7.14 -6.77
N TYR A 63 -15.87 8.09 -6.43
CA TYR A 63 -17.08 7.75 -5.68
C TYR A 63 -18.04 7.07 -6.64
N ASN A 64 -17.95 5.74 -6.72
CA ASN A 64 -19.10 4.94 -7.12
C ASN A 64 -19.32 3.88 -6.04
N ALA A 65 -20.28 4.24 -5.16
CA ALA A 65 -21.19 3.38 -4.42
C ALA A 65 -20.67 2.01 -3.99
N THR A 66 -20.45 1.78 -2.69
CA THR A 66 -20.89 0.57 -1.92
C THR A 66 -20.51 0.67 -0.42
N ILE A 67 -19.50 1.43 -0.01
CA ILE A 67 -18.93 1.31 1.38
C ILE A 67 -19.66 2.16 2.46
N ILE A 68 -20.69 2.95 2.12
CA ILE A 68 -21.46 3.74 3.13
C ILE A 68 -22.84 3.13 3.41
N LYS A 69 -23.01 1.82 3.17
CA LYS A 69 -24.08 1.05 3.81
C LYS A 69 -23.42 -0.10 4.55
N GLU A 70 -23.00 0.17 5.77
CA GLU A 70 -23.11 -0.72 6.93
C GLU A 70 -22.17 -0.26 8.05
N ALA A 71 -22.75 0.52 8.95
CA ALA A 71 -22.55 0.40 10.39
C ALA A 71 -23.72 1.16 11.03
N ARG A 72 -24.89 0.53 11.02
CA ARG A 72 -25.98 0.84 11.94
C ARG A 72 -25.74 0.05 13.22
#